data_AF-A0ABD2M639-F1
#
_entry.id   AF-A0ABD2M639-F1
#
_cell.length_a   1.000
_cell.length_b   1.000
_cell.length_c   1.000
_cell.angle_alpha   90.00
_cell.angle_beta   90.00
_cell.angle_gamma   90.00
#
_symmetry.space_group_name_H-M   'P 1'
#
loop_
_entity.id
_entity.type
_entity.pdbx_description
1 polymer ?
#
loop_
_entity_poly.entity_id
_entity_poly.type
_entity_poly.pdbx_seq_one_letter_code
_entity_poly.pdbx_strand_id
1 'polypeptide(L)'
;MTNRATANADGATFYWDRKRYTRKQLKANMVVSFGGMVAEKKLFRQSIGHTGGDLPEWKSIAEKLVRQSKAWRQIPAGHRTPARFANMKRRCIKAAHAKAVAVLTLYFDEMKKVAIELYHQRVVYRPFMRKVFGGPPESERFALENANVFNAGGQADSGDEGPEDDTGSGGYYL
;
A
#
# COMPACT_ATOMS: atom_id res chain seq x y z
N MET A 1 -21.10 -0.36 -14.53
CA MET A 1 -20.54 0.83 -13.83
C MET A 1 -19.11 1.02 -14.31
N THR A 2 -18.91 1.93 -15.26
CA THR A 2 -17.61 2.22 -15.87
C THR A 2 -16.82 3.18 -14.97
N ASN A 3 -15.78 2.67 -14.30
CA ASN A 3 -14.79 3.49 -13.61
C ASN A 3 -14.00 4.29 -14.64
N ARG A 4 -14.52 5.46 -15.00
CA ARG A 4 -13.81 6.44 -15.82
C ARG A 4 -12.71 7.04 -14.93
N ALA A 5 -11.50 6.49 -15.04
CA ALA A 5 -10.31 7.17 -14.57
C ALA A 5 -10.32 8.58 -15.18
N THR A 6 -10.48 9.59 -14.32
CA THR A 6 -10.51 10.99 -14.74
C THR A 6 -9.17 11.36 -15.36
N ALA A 7 -9.20 12.11 -16.47
CA ALA A 7 -8.06 12.45 -17.32
C ALA A 7 -6.94 13.32 -16.67
N ASN A 8 -6.93 13.44 -15.33
CA ASN A 8 -5.92 14.17 -14.56
C ASN A 8 -5.03 13.23 -13.72
N ALA A 9 -5.02 11.93 -14.01
CA ALA A 9 -4.35 10.89 -13.21
C ALA A 9 -3.09 10.31 -13.86
N ASP A 10 -2.51 10.97 -14.85
CA ASP A 10 -1.29 10.49 -15.50
C ASP A 10 -0.14 10.42 -14.48
N GLY A 11 0.44 9.22 -14.32
CA GLY A 11 1.54 8.96 -13.40
C GLY A 11 1.16 8.63 -11.95
N ALA A 12 -0.13 8.48 -11.63
CA ALA A 12 -0.58 8.17 -10.27
C ALA A 12 -0.59 6.64 -9.99
N THR A 13 -0.22 6.26 -8.76
CA THR A 13 -0.41 4.90 -8.24
C THR A 13 -1.57 4.89 -7.25
N PHE A 14 -2.64 4.14 -7.56
CA PHE A 14 -3.82 4.04 -6.70
C PHE A 14 -3.72 2.84 -5.75
N TYR A 15 -4.04 3.07 -4.48
CA TYR A 15 -4.17 2.04 -3.45
C TYR A 15 -5.43 2.26 -2.62
N TRP A 16 -5.97 1.17 -2.07
CA TRP A 16 -7.06 1.25 -1.08
C TRP A 16 -6.51 1.81 0.23
N ASP A 17 -6.73 3.10 0.48
CA ASP A 17 -6.25 3.80 1.66
C ASP A 17 -7.12 3.47 2.89
N ARG A 18 -6.49 3.11 4.02
CA ARG A 18 -7.18 2.88 5.30
C ARG A 18 -7.24 4.20 6.10
N LYS A 19 -8.44 4.61 6.53
CA LYS A 19 -8.67 5.84 7.31
C LYS A 19 -7.83 5.98 8.60
N ARG A 20 -7.31 4.89 9.17
CA ARG A 20 -6.48 4.91 10.38
C ARG A 20 -5.22 4.08 10.19
N TYR A 21 -4.07 4.77 10.26
CA TYR A 21 -2.76 4.14 10.14
C TYR A 21 -2.08 3.92 11.49
N THR A 22 -1.52 2.73 11.68
CA THR A 22 -0.56 2.46 12.75
C THR A 22 0.75 3.19 12.49
N ARG A 23 1.59 3.37 13.53
CA ARG A 23 2.92 3.96 13.39
C ARG A 23 3.80 3.24 12.36
N LYS A 24 3.72 1.91 12.29
CA LYS A 24 4.47 1.11 11.30
C LYS A 24 3.99 1.41 9.88
N GLN A 25 2.68 1.48 9.67
CA GLN A 25 2.12 1.80 8.35
C GLN A 25 2.39 3.25 7.94
N LEU A 26 2.35 4.23 8.87
CA LEU A 26 2.75 5.61 8.56
C LEU A 26 4.20 5.69 8.07
N LYS A 27 5.12 4.93 8.68
CA LYS A 27 6.50 4.83 8.21
C LYS A 27 6.57 4.23 6.80
N ALA A 28 5.83 3.14 6.56
CA ALA A 28 5.79 2.49 5.25
C ALA A 28 5.22 3.43 4.18
N ASN A 29 4.10 4.11 4.47
CA ASN A 29 3.48 5.07 3.56
C ASN A 29 4.46 6.19 3.19
N MET A 30 5.16 6.73 4.19
CA MET A 30 6.19 7.75 3.95
C MET A 30 7.33 7.25 3.06
N VAL A 31 7.71 5.97 3.14
CA VAL A 31 8.72 5.38 2.27
C VAL A 31 8.19 5.23 0.84
N VAL A 32 6.94 4.79 0.68
CA VAL A 32 6.28 4.65 -0.63
C VAL A 32 6.18 6.01 -1.32
N SER A 33 5.78 7.07 -0.61
CA SER A 33 5.70 8.43 -1.16
C SER A 33 7.06 9.00 -1.59
N PHE A 34 8.19 8.46 -1.09
CA PHE A 34 9.52 8.80 -1.60
C PHE A 34 9.91 8.03 -2.87
N GLY A 35 9.19 6.96 -3.20
CA GLY A 35 9.54 6.04 -4.28
C GLY A 35 9.70 6.72 -5.63
N GLY A 36 8.74 7.57 -6.02
CA GLY A 36 8.78 8.31 -7.28
C GLY A 36 10.02 9.20 -7.40
N MET A 37 10.22 10.11 -6.43
CA MET A 37 11.40 10.99 -6.41
C MET A 37 12.72 10.20 -6.46
N VAL A 38 12.81 9.11 -5.70
CA VAL A 38 14.05 8.30 -5.62
C VAL A 38 14.28 7.55 -6.94
N ALA A 39 13.23 7.04 -7.58
CA ALA A 39 13.31 6.41 -8.90
C ALA A 39 13.76 7.40 -9.98
N GLU A 40 13.14 8.59 -10.02
CA GLU A 40 13.50 9.66 -10.95
C GLU A 40 14.97 10.08 -10.76
N LYS A 41 15.41 10.34 -9.52
CA LYS A 41 16.81 10.70 -9.24
C LYS A 41 17.78 9.60 -9.63
N LYS A 42 17.40 8.33 -9.48
CA LYS A 42 18.26 7.20 -9.84
C LYS A 42 18.42 7.06 -11.36
N LEU A 43 17.36 7.28 -12.13
CA LEU A 43 17.35 7.15 -13.59
C LEU A 43 17.85 8.41 -14.30
N PHE A 44 17.37 9.58 -13.91
CA PHE A 44 17.54 10.84 -14.64
C PHE A 44 18.45 11.84 -13.93
N ARG A 45 19.00 11.49 -12.75
CA ARG A 45 19.81 12.38 -11.88
C ARG A 45 19.09 13.64 -11.37
N GLN A 46 17.83 13.83 -11.75
CA GLN A 46 16.96 14.93 -11.37
C GLN A 46 15.55 14.39 -11.09
N SER A 47 14.79 15.10 -10.28
CA SER A 47 13.37 14.84 -10.03
C SER A 47 12.63 16.16 -9.93
N ILE A 48 11.52 16.31 -10.66
CA ILE A 48 10.83 17.60 -10.87
C ILE A 48 9.39 17.55 -10.33
N GLY A 49 8.72 16.39 -10.32
CA GLY A 49 7.29 16.28 -9.98
C GLY A 49 6.95 16.29 -8.48
N HIS A 50 7.89 15.97 -7.59
CA HIS A 50 7.61 15.72 -6.17
C HIS A 50 7.35 16.99 -5.31
N THR A 51 7.63 18.19 -5.85
CA THR A 51 7.55 19.45 -5.10
C THR A 51 6.12 19.94 -4.90
N GLY A 52 5.18 19.57 -5.79
CA GLY A 52 3.79 20.02 -5.76
C GLY A 52 2.85 19.23 -4.84
N GLY A 53 3.08 17.92 -4.67
CA GLY A 53 2.17 17.03 -3.92
C GLY A 53 2.82 16.29 -2.75
N ASP A 54 4.02 15.75 -2.94
CA ASP A 54 4.61 14.80 -1.97
C ASP A 54 5.25 15.50 -0.76
N LEU A 55 5.88 16.67 -0.98
CA LEU A 55 6.60 17.38 0.09
C LEU A 55 5.70 17.81 1.27
N PRO A 56 4.49 18.38 1.06
CA PRO A 56 3.53 18.63 2.13
C PRO A 56 3.11 17.35 2.87
N GLU A 57 2.88 16.26 2.13
CA GLU A 57 2.49 14.97 2.70
C GLU A 57 3.60 14.42 3.61
N TRP A 58 4.86 14.45 3.17
CA TRP A 58 5.99 13.98 3.97
C TRP A 58 6.11 14.77 5.28
N LYS A 59 5.92 16.09 5.25
CA LYS A 59 5.94 16.94 6.44
C LYS A 59 4.81 16.56 7.41
N SER A 60 3.61 16.31 6.89
CA SER A 60 2.43 15.89 7.66
C SER A 60 2.62 14.51 8.31
N ILE A 61 3.11 13.52 7.56
CA ILE A 61 3.38 12.18 8.11
C ILE A 61 4.51 12.23 9.15
N ALA A 62 5.60 12.96 8.87
CA ALA A 62 6.70 13.14 9.82
C ALA A 62 6.23 13.75 11.13
N GLU A 63 5.36 14.76 11.07
CA GLU A 63 4.74 15.37 12.24
C GLU A 63 3.95 14.36 13.08
N LYS A 64 3.05 13.59 12.46
CA LYS A 64 2.29 12.53 13.15
C LYS A 64 3.23 11.52 13.81
N LEU A 65 4.28 11.09 13.10
CA LEU A 65 5.28 10.14 13.60
C LEU A 65 6.07 10.68 14.80
N VAL A 66 6.46 11.97 14.78
CA VAL A 66 7.18 12.59 15.90
C VAL A 66 6.26 12.75 17.10
N ARG A 67 5.04 13.27 16.93
CA ARG A 67 4.08 13.46 18.03
C ARG A 67 3.72 12.16 18.74
N GLN A 68 3.57 11.07 17.99
CA GLN A 68 3.30 9.74 18.54
C GLN A 68 4.56 9.05 19.12
N SER A 69 5.76 9.62 18.95
CA SER A 69 6.99 8.96 19.39
C SER A 69 7.15 9.00 20.92
N LYS A 70 7.59 7.88 21.50
CA LYS A 70 7.96 7.82 22.92
C LYS A 70 9.04 8.86 23.24
N ALA A 71 10.05 8.98 22.37
CA ALA A 71 11.13 9.96 22.49
C ALA A 71 10.62 11.41 22.61
N TRP A 72 9.63 11.83 21.82
CA TRP A 72 9.04 13.17 21.94
C TRP A 72 8.21 13.32 23.22
N ARG A 73 7.36 12.33 23.52
CA ARG A 73 6.48 12.36 24.70
C ARG A 73 7.23 12.36 26.02
N GLN A 74 8.41 11.77 26.08
CA GLN A 74 9.26 11.73 27.28
C GLN A 74 10.07 13.01 27.52
N ILE A 75 10.13 13.94 26.54
CA ILE A 75 10.81 15.22 26.75
C ILE A 75 9.95 16.07 27.72
N PRO A 76 10.53 16.62 28.79
CA PRO A 76 9.82 17.54 29.70
C PRO A 76 9.25 18.74 28.95
N ALA A 77 8.09 19.25 29.38
CA ALA A 77 7.36 20.30 28.64
C ALA A 77 8.23 21.54 28.32
N GLY A 78 9.01 22.03 29.29
CA GLY A 78 9.92 23.18 29.10
C GLY A 78 11.05 22.94 28.09
N HIS A 79 11.32 21.69 27.71
CA HIS A 79 12.35 21.33 26.74
C HIS A 79 11.79 20.96 25.36
N ARG A 80 10.46 21.06 25.17
CA ARG A 80 9.77 20.79 23.90
C ARG A 80 9.77 22.03 23.02
N THR A 81 10.93 22.37 22.47
CA THR A 81 11.07 23.55 21.60
C THR A 81 10.68 23.26 20.14
N PRO A 82 10.22 24.28 19.39
CA PRO A 82 9.95 24.14 17.95
C PRO A 82 11.16 23.64 17.15
N ALA A 83 12.36 24.12 17.49
CA ALA A 83 13.60 23.70 16.84
C ALA A 83 13.87 22.20 17.02
N ARG A 84 13.64 21.67 18.23
CA ARG A 84 13.82 20.24 18.52
C ARG A 84 12.80 19.39 17.79
N PHE A 85 11.54 19.84 17.74
CA PHE A 85 10.49 19.18 16.97
C PHE A 85 10.84 19.13 15.48
N ALA A 86 11.29 20.24 14.90
CA ALA A 86 11.71 20.32 13.50
C ALA A 86 12.90 19.39 13.20
N ASN A 87 13.90 19.31 14.10
CA ASN A 87 15.02 18.39 13.96
C ASN A 87 14.55 16.93 13.93
N MET A 88 13.66 16.54 14.86
CA MET A 88 13.10 15.18 14.87
C MET A 88 12.31 14.88 13.59
N LYS A 89 11.51 15.83 13.08
CA LYS A 89 10.81 15.67 11.78
C LYS A 89 11.80 15.45 10.64
N ARG A 90 12.87 16.25 10.58
CA ARG A 90 13.94 16.12 9.57
C ARG A 90 14.61 14.75 9.63
N ARG A 91 14.86 14.20 10.83
CA ARG A 91 15.41 12.85 11.00
C ARG A 91 14.45 11.77 10.49
N CYS A 92 13.15 11.89 10.73
CA CYS A 92 12.14 10.97 10.19
C CYS A 92 12.13 10.99 8.65
N ILE A 93 12.11 12.19 8.06
CA ILE A 93 12.16 12.39 6.60
C ILE A 93 13.43 11.76 6.02
N LYS A 94 14.60 12.06 6.59
CA LYS A 94 15.89 11.50 6.14
C LYS A 94 15.92 9.96 6.22
N ALA A 95 15.38 9.39 7.30
CA ALA A 95 15.33 7.94 7.47
C ALA A 95 14.39 7.26 6.46
N ALA A 96 13.23 7.85 6.18
CA ALA A 96 12.30 7.35 5.16
C ALA A 96 12.93 7.41 3.76
N HIS A 97 13.57 8.53 3.41
CA HIS A 97 14.31 8.67 2.16
C HIS A 97 15.41 7.61 2.01
N ALA A 98 16.25 7.42 3.04
CA ALA A 98 17.31 6.42 3.00
C ALA A 98 16.73 5.00 2.81
N LYS A 99 15.61 4.68 3.45
CA LYS A 99 14.93 3.39 3.27
C LYS A 99 14.35 3.24 1.87
N ALA A 100 13.77 4.28 1.29
CA ALA A 100 13.27 4.27 -0.08
C ALA A 100 14.42 4.02 -1.07
N VAL A 101 15.57 4.68 -0.90
CA VAL A 101 16.80 4.42 -1.68
C VAL A 101 17.23 2.96 -1.57
N ALA A 102 17.26 2.41 -0.36
CA ALA A 102 17.64 1.01 -0.16
C ALA A 102 16.66 0.02 -0.85
N VAL A 103 15.35 0.25 -0.73
CA VAL A 103 14.32 -0.59 -1.38
C VAL A 103 14.44 -0.49 -2.90
N LEU A 104 14.54 0.72 -3.45
CA LEU A 104 14.68 0.89 -4.89
C LEU A 104 15.96 0.23 -5.41
N THR A 105 17.08 0.37 -4.68
CA THR A 105 18.35 -0.24 -5.08
C THR A 105 18.25 -1.76 -5.14
N LEU A 106 17.55 -2.38 -4.18
CA LEU A 106 17.35 -3.82 -4.13
C LEU A 106 16.49 -4.33 -5.30
N TYR A 107 15.46 -3.59 -5.69
CA TYR A 107 14.47 -4.01 -6.68
C TYR A 107 14.53 -3.20 -7.98
N PHE A 108 15.71 -2.69 -8.32
CA PHE A 108 15.84 -1.72 -9.41
C PHE A 108 15.53 -2.33 -10.77
N ASP A 109 15.93 -3.59 -10.99
CA ASP A 109 15.71 -4.29 -12.25
C ASP A 109 14.24 -4.67 -12.45
N GLU A 110 13.57 -5.11 -11.39
CA GLU A 110 12.13 -5.35 -11.36
C GLU A 110 11.34 -4.07 -11.64
N MET A 111 11.73 -2.96 -11.00
CA MET A 111 11.10 -1.65 -11.22
C MET A 111 11.22 -1.24 -12.69
N LYS A 112 12.39 -1.41 -13.33
CA LYS A 112 12.56 -1.12 -14.77
C LYS A 112 11.62 -1.95 -15.64
N LYS A 113 11.44 -3.25 -15.34
CA LYS A 113 10.49 -4.11 -16.07
C LYS A 113 9.06 -3.56 -15.97
N VAL A 114 8.65 -3.15 -14.78
CA VAL A 114 7.32 -2.52 -14.56
C VAL A 114 7.21 -1.18 -15.30
N ALA A 115 8.25 -0.36 -15.29
CA ALA A 115 8.24 0.94 -15.97
C ALA A 115 8.14 0.79 -17.50
N ILE A 116 8.85 -0.18 -18.09
CA ILE A 116 8.74 -0.51 -19.52
C ILE A 116 7.33 -0.98 -19.85
N GLU A 117 6.77 -1.89 -19.05
CA GLU A 117 5.40 -2.36 -19.27
C GLU A 117 4.38 -1.22 -19.16
N LEU A 118 4.53 -0.35 -18.17
CA LEU A 118 3.66 0.81 -17.97
C LEU A 118 3.74 1.80 -19.14
N TYR A 119 4.93 1.98 -19.73
CA TYR A 119 5.10 2.79 -20.92
C TYR A 119 4.33 2.23 -22.12
N HIS A 120 4.36 0.90 -22.31
CA HIS A 120 3.66 0.24 -23.41
C HIS A 120 2.15 0.15 -23.21
N GLN A 121 1.69 -0.31 -22.05
CA GLN A 121 0.27 -0.58 -21.78
C GLN A 121 -0.50 0.62 -21.21
N ARG A 122 0.19 1.69 -20.81
CA ARG A 122 -0.35 2.84 -20.06
C ARG A 122 -0.92 2.51 -18.68
N VAL A 123 -1.18 1.24 -18.39
CA VAL A 123 -1.69 0.72 -17.12
C VAL A 123 -1.03 -0.61 -16.80
N VAL A 124 -0.62 -0.80 -15.55
CA VAL A 124 -0.12 -2.09 -15.05
C VAL A 124 -0.97 -2.52 -13.87
N TYR A 125 -1.52 -3.74 -13.93
CA TYR A 125 -2.35 -4.29 -12.86
C TYR A 125 -1.52 -5.04 -11.83
N ARG A 126 -2.10 -5.17 -10.62
CA ARG A 126 -1.49 -5.89 -9.48
C ARG A 126 -0.99 -7.31 -9.81
N PRO A 127 -1.68 -8.15 -10.61
CA PRO A 127 -1.17 -9.49 -10.96
C PRO A 127 0.17 -9.46 -11.70
N PHE A 128 0.36 -8.50 -12.62
CA PHE A 128 1.62 -8.34 -13.34
C PHE A 128 2.74 -7.93 -12.37
N MET A 129 2.49 -6.94 -11.50
CA MET A 129 3.48 -6.54 -10.49
C MET A 129 3.88 -7.74 -9.61
N ARG A 130 2.92 -8.55 -9.15
CA ARG A 130 3.21 -9.77 -8.39
C ARG A 130 4.09 -10.74 -9.17
N LYS A 131 3.84 -10.96 -10.46
CA LYS A 131 4.69 -11.83 -11.30
C LYS A 131 6.12 -11.32 -11.35
N VAL A 132 6.32 -10.00 -11.50
CA VAL A 132 7.66 -9.40 -11.57
C VAL A 132 8.40 -9.49 -10.23
N PHE A 133 7.72 -9.27 -9.10
CA PHE A 133 8.33 -9.24 -7.77
C PHE A 133 8.31 -10.60 -7.02
N GLY A 134 7.99 -11.71 -7.68
CA GLY A 134 8.07 -13.06 -7.07
C GLY A 134 6.87 -13.49 -6.21
N GLY A 135 5.67 -12.95 -6.49
CA GLY A 135 4.41 -13.32 -5.87
C GLY A 135 3.91 -12.29 -4.83
N PRO A 136 2.78 -12.58 -4.14
CA PRO A 136 2.28 -11.70 -3.09
C PRO A 136 3.24 -11.67 -1.89
N PRO A 137 3.34 -10.53 -1.19
CA PRO A 137 4.10 -10.44 0.05
C PRO A 137 3.55 -11.42 1.10
N GLU A 138 4.40 -11.88 2.00
CA GLU A 138 4.08 -12.91 2.99
C GLU A 138 2.83 -12.59 3.82
N SER A 139 2.64 -11.32 4.18
CA SER A 139 1.45 -10.84 4.89
C SER A 139 0.12 -11.04 4.16
N GLU A 140 0.15 -11.16 2.82
CA GLU A 140 -1.02 -11.45 2.00
C GLU A 140 -1.17 -12.94 1.68
N ARG A 141 -0.08 -13.72 1.72
CA ARG A 141 -0.13 -15.18 1.55
C ARG A 141 -0.96 -15.81 2.66
N PHE A 142 -0.71 -15.44 3.91
CA PHE A 142 -1.53 -15.90 5.04
C PHE A 142 -3.01 -15.50 4.94
N ALA A 143 -3.33 -14.35 4.36
CA ALA A 143 -4.71 -13.92 4.17
C ALA A 143 -5.42 -14.71 3.06
N LEU A 144 -4.70 -15.10 2.01
CA LEU A 144 -5.21 -15.92 0.91
C LEU A 144 -5.33 -17.40 1.30
N GLU A 145 -4.35 -17.92 2.04
CA GLU A 145 -4.38 -19.27 2.61
C GLU A 145 -5.54 -19.44 3.59
N ASN A 146 -5.75 -18.48 4.49
CA ASN A 146 -6.90 -18.50 5.41
C ASN A 146 -8.25 -18.24 4.71
N ALA A 147 -8.29 -17.47 3.61
CA ALA A 147 -9.52 -17.30 2.84
C ALA A 147 -9.94 -18.59 2.11
N ASN A 148 -8.98 -19.44 1.72
CA ASN A 148 -9.27 -20.74 1.12
C ASN A 148 -9.74 -21.79 2.15
N VAL A 149 -9.41 -21.64 3.43
CA VAL A 149 -9.92 -22.53 4.50
C VAL A 149 -11.42 -22.33 4.76
N PHE A 150 -11.94 -21.10 4.57
CA PHE A 150 -13.37 -20.83 4.73
C PHE A 150 -14.23 -21.18 3.50
N ASN A 151 -13.62 -21.52 2.36
CA ASN A 151 -14.33 -21.89 1.13
C ASN A 151 -14.23 -23.39 0.79
N ALA A 152 -13.50 -24.18 1.58
CA ALA A 152 -13.32 -25.62 1.37
C ALA A 152 -14.35 -26.50 2.13
N GLY A 153 -15.49 -25.94 2.53
CA GLY A 153 -16.57 -26.64 3.24
C GLY A 153 -17.81 -26.97 2.40
N GLY A 154 -17.81 -26.68 1.09
CA GLY A 154 -18.93 -26.92 0.20
C GLY A 154 -18.68 -28.07 -0.77
N GLN A 155 -18.41 -29.27 -0.26
CA GLN A 155 -18.37 -30.48 -1.07
C GLN A 155 -19.83 -30.90 -1.31
N ALA A 156 -20.46 -30.32 -2.32
CA ALA A 156 -21.71 -30.83 -2.87
C ALA A 156 -21.37 -32.07 -3.70
N ASP A 157 -21.41 -33.21 -3.02
CA ASP A 157 -21.58 -34.51 -3.65
C ASP A 157 -22.99 -34.52 -4.27
N SER A 158 -23.06 -34.52 -5.60
CA SER A 158 -24.31 -34.70 -6.33
C SER A 158 -24.11 -35.77 -7.38
N GLY A 159 -23.99 -37.01 -6.90
CA GLY A 159 -24.32 -38.21 -7.66
C GLY A 159 -25.84 -38.34 -7.81
N ASP A 160 -26.28 -38.06 -9.02
CA ASP A 160 -27.40 -38.61 -9.79
C ASP A 160 -28.23 -39.76 -9.14
N GLU A 161 -29.55 -39.55 -9.05
CA GLU A 161 -30.65 -40.46 -9.50
C GLU A 161 -32.01 -39.95 -8.92
N GLY A 162 -32.97 -39.58 -9.79
CA GLY A 162 -34.35 -39.19 -9.41
C GLY A 162 -35.30 -40.40 -9.30
N PRO A 163 -36.63 -40.27 -9.53
CA PRO A 163 -37.55 -39.15 -9.27
C PRO A 163 -38.80 -39.61 -8.46
N GLU A 164 -39.79 -38.72 -8.36
CA GLU A 164 -41.24 -38.94 -8.08
C GLU A 164 -41.78 -38.71 -6.65
N ASP A 165 -42.56 -37.62 -6.60
CA ASP A 165 -43.95 -37.49 -6.13
C ASP A 165 -44.36 -37.54 -4.64
N ASP A 166 -45.04 -36.43 -4.32
CA ASP A 166 -46.27 -36.30 -3.54
C ASP A 166 -46.20 -36.50 -2.01
N THR A 167 -46.24 -35.38 -1.28
CA THR A 167 -47.41 -34.96 -0.48
C THR A 167 -47.04 -33.89 0.56
N GLY A 168 -47.85 -32.82 0.62
CA GLY A 168 -48.34 -32.31 1.90
C GLY A 168 -47.55 -31.21 2.64
N SER A 169 -48.13 -30.00 2.57
CA SER A 169 -48.63 -29.24 3.75
C SER A 169 -47.66 -28.75 4.84
N GLY A 170 -47.64 -27.42 5.03
CA GLY A 170 -47.31 -26.71 6.28
C GLY A 170 -45.96 -25.99 6.21
N GLY A 171 -45.86 -24.66 6.12
CA GLY A 171 -46.48 -23.69 7.00
C GLY A 171 -45.65 -23.56 8.28
N TYR A 172 -44.83 -22.50 8.39
CA TYR A 172 -44.79 -21.51 9.49
C TYR A 172 -43.53 -20.65 9.44
N TYR A 173 -43.75 -19.36 9.66
CA TYR A 173 -42.78 -18.30 9.91
C TYR A 173 -42.08 -18.48 11.27
N LEU A 174 -40.80 -18.12 11.33
CA LEU A 174 -40.23 -17.04 12.16
C LEU A 174 -38.80 -16.74 11.71
#